data_AF-A0A359ETH6-F1
#
_entry.id   AF-A0A359ETH6-F1
#
_cell.length_a   1.000
_cell.length_b   1.000
_cell.length_c   1.000
_cell.angle_alpha   90.00
_cell.angle_beta   90.00
_cell.angle_gamma   90.00
#
_symmetry.space_group_name_H-M   'P 1'
#
loop_
_entity.id
_entity.type
_entity.pdbx_description
1 polymer ?
#
loop_
_entity_poly.entity_id
_entity_poly.type
_entity_poly.pdbx_seq_one_letter_code
_entity_poly.pdbx_strand_id
1 'polypeptide(L)'
;LEGKRIVLFQTLGADPMSDHALGCFANAGKWLKESNSVLGGLSIRGAIDPKLIETMEKRPVGHPHAPTVESRKRWAEASTHPDQADLEKAAACMKRYVAFYEKYYAGK
;
A
#
# COMPACT_ATOMS: atom_id res chain seq x y z
N LEU A 1 -18.78 -3.79 -5.43
CA LEU A 1 -19.25 -3.64 -4.04
C LEU A 1 -20.17 -2.42 -3.97
N GLU A 2 -21.24 -2.49 -3.20
CA GLU A 2 -22.23 -1.41 -3.06
C GLU A 2 -22.70 -1.29 -1.61
N GLY A 3 -22.82 -0.06 -1.12
CA GLY A 3 -23.22 0.18 0.27
C GLY A 3 -22.23 -0.38 1.30
N LYS A 4 -20.97 -0.63 0.92
CA LYS A 4 -19.99 -1.30 1.77
C LYS A 4 -19.07 -0.31 2.45
N ARG A 5 -18.64 -0.69 3.65
CA ARG A 5 -17.56 -0.04 4.38
C ARG A 5 -16.27 -0.77 4.04
N ILE A 6 -15.28 -0.04 3.56
CA ILE A 6 -14.09 -0.61 2.91
C ILE A 6 -12.85 -0.13 3.63
N VAL A 7 -11.93 -1.05 3.90
CA VAL A 7 -10.55 -0.73 4.25
C VAL A 7 -9.69 -1.13 3.06
N LEU A 8 -8.84 -0.24 2.59
CA LEU A 8 -7.90 -0.54 1.51
C LEU A 8 -6.58 -1.03 2.10
N PHE A 9 -6.04 -2.10 1.54
CA PHE A 9 -4.74 -2.63 1.92
C PHE A 9 -3.88 -2.77 0.66
N GLN A 10 -2.62 -2.35 0.75
CA GLN A 10 -1.66 -2.54 -0.33
C GLN A 10 -0.28 -2.94 0.20
N THR A 11 0.45 -3.67 -0.64
CA THR A 11 1.90 -3.78 -0.57
C THR A 11 2.52 -3.04 -1.74
N LEU A 12 3.66 -2.37 -1.53
CA LEU A 12 4.38 -1.68 -2.60
C LEU A 12 5.88 -1.67 -2.36
N GLY A 13 6.65 -1.64 -3.45
CA GLY A 13 8.12 -1.53 -3.38
C GLY A 13 8.65 -0.12 -3.12
N ALA A 14 7.77 0.88 -3.05
CA ALA A 14 8.11 2.25 -2.70
C ALA A 14 8.00 2.49 -1.18
N ASP A 15 8.32 3.70 -0.75
CA ASP A 15 8.03 4.13 0.61
C ASP A 15 6.51 4.13 0.87
N PRO A 16 5.99 3.37 1.85
CA PRO A 16 4.58 3.34 2.20
C PRO A 16 3.96 4.69 2.58
N MET A 17 4.76 5.69 2.95
CA MET A 17 4.32 7.03 3.32
C MET A 17 4.49 8.07 2.19
N SER A 18 4.97 7.67 1.02
CA SER A 18 5.19 8.58 -0.12
C SER A 18 3.88 9.02 -0.80
N ASP A 19 3.95 10.14 -1.52
CA ASP A 19 2.85 10.61 -2.39
C ASP A 19 2.42 9.55 -3.41
N HIS A 20 3.37 8.73 -3.88
CA HIS A 20 3.07 7.60 -4.76
C HIS A 20 2.16 6.58 -4.08
N ALA A 21 2.43 6.23 -2.81
CA ALA A 21 1.60 5.32 -2.03
C ALA A 21 0.17 5.87 -1.81
N LEU A 22 0.06 7.17 -1.49
CA LEU A 22 -1.22 7.85 -1.34
C LEU A 22 -2.00 7.91 -2.67
N GLY A 23 -1.30 8.18 -3.77
CA GLY A 23 -1.87 8.17 -5.11
C GLY A 23 -2.48 6.82 -5.50
N CYS A 24 -1.83 5.70 -5.12
CA CYS A 24 -2.38 4.36 -5.33
C CYS A 24 -3.73 4.16 -4.62
N PHE A 25 -3.86 4.59 -3.36
CA PHE A 25 -5.15 4.53 -2.66
C PHE A 25 -6.20 5.43 -3.28
N ALA A 26 -5.84 6.66 -3.66
CA ALA A 26 -6.75 7.58 -4.33
C ALA A 26 -7.27 6.96 -5.64
N ASN A 27 -6.39 6.32 -6.42
CA ASN A 27 -6.78 5.63 -7.64
C ASN A 27 -7.66 4.41 -7.39
N ALA A 28 -7.38 3.61 -6.36
CA ALA A 28 -8.27 2.52 -5.95
C ALA A 28 -9.65 3.03 -5.54
N GLY A 29 -9.70 4.15 -4.80
CA GLY A 29 -10.93 4.81 -4.37
C GLY A 29 -11.82 5.25 -5.53
N LYS A 30 -11.26 5.70 -6.66
CA LYS A 30 -12.02 6.11 -7.86
C LYS A 30 -12.87 4.98 -8.46
N TRP A 31 -12.52 3.72 -8.21
CA TRP A 31 -13.26 2.56 -8.72
C TRP A 31 -14.36 2.08 -7.77
N LEU A 32 -14.46 2.67 -6.57
CA LEU A 32 -15.53 2.37 -5.64
C LEU A 32 -16.79 3.14 -6.03
N LYS A 33 -17.95 2.47 -6.00
CA LYS A 33 -19.24 3.17 -6.09
C LYS A 33 -19.34 4.20 -4.96
N GLU A 34 -19.95 5.35 -5.23
CA GLU A 34 -20.16 6.44 -4.27
C GLU A 34 -20.88 6.01 -2.99
N SER A 35 -21.72 4.97 -3.08
CA SER A 35 -22.42 4.38 -1.93
C SER A 35 -21.51 3.62 -0.97
N ASN A 36 -20.23 3.42 -1.30
CA ASN A 36 -19.26 2.82 -0.40
C ASN A 36 -18.57 3.90 0.46
N SER A 37 -18.16 3.52 1.67
CA SER A 37 -17.41 4.40 2.58
C SER A 37 -16.05 3.79 2.88
N VAL A 38 -14.97 4.50 2.54
CA VAL A 38 -13.61 4.08 2.91
C VAL A 38 -13.35 4.45 4.36
N LEU A 39 -13.14 3.46 5.22
CA LEU A 39 -12.86 3.64 6.64
C LEU A 39 -11.37 3.83 6.95
N GLY A 40 -10.50 3.47 6.00
CA GLY A 40 -9.06 3.63 6.16
C GLY A 40 -8.26 2.93 5.08
N GLY A 41 -6.94 3.10 5.19
CA GLY A 41 -5.96 2.51 4.30
C GLY A 41 -4.73 2.04 5.08
N LEU A 42 -4.16 0.91 4.69
CA LEU A 42 -2.88 0.42 5.22
C LEU A 42 -1.94 0.08 4.07
N SER A 43 -0.78 0.74 4.08
CA SER A 43 0.32 0.52 3.14
C SER A 43 1.48 -0.16 3.86
N ILE A 44 1.94 -1.27 3.31
CA ILE A 44 3.08 -2.06 3.80
C ILE A 44 4.15 -2.10 2.70
N ARG A 45 5.42 -1.97 3.09
CA ARG A 45 6.51 -2.14 2.11
C ARG A 45 6.56 -3.61 1.71
N GLY A 46 6.77 -3.88 0.43
CA GLY A 46 6.85 -5.25 -0.07
C GLY A 46 7.90 -5.40 -1.15
N ALA A 47 8.42 -6.61 -1.28
CA ALA A 47 9.38 -6.97 -2.31
C ALA A 47 8.85 -6.64 -3.70
N ILE A 48 9.73 -6.07 -4.52
CA ILE A 48 9.44 -5.79 -5.92
C ILE A 48 9.66 -7.07 -6.71
N ASP A 49 8.74 -7.40 -7.62
CA ASP A 49 8.91 -8.51 -8.55
C ASP A 49 10.27 -8.40 -9.26
N PRO A 50 11.13 -9.44 -9.21
CA PRO A 50 12.43 -9.42 -9.88
C PRO A 50 12.35 -9.06 -11.37
N LYS A 51 11.31 -9.49 -12.10
CA LYS A 51 11.10 -9.13 -13.52
C LYS A 51 10.81 -7.65 -13.71
N LEU A 52 10.14 -7.04 -12.73
CA LEU A 52 9.92 -5.60 -12.73
C LEU A 52 11.24 -4.87 -12.45
N ILE A 53 12.06 -5.36 -11.52
CA ILE A 53 13.42 -4.82 -11.30
C ILE A 53 14.24 -4.91 -12.60
N GLU A 54 14.29 -6.05 -13.28
CA GLU A 54 14.98 -6.20 -14.58
C GLU A 54 14.51 -5.19 -15.64
N THR A 55 13.24 -4.83 -15.60
CA THR A 55 12.68 -3.81 -16.49
C THR A 55 13.07 -2.39 -16.04
N MET A 56 13.13 -2.14 -14.73
CA MET A 56 13.57 -0.87 -14.14
C MET A 56 15.08 -0.62 -14.35
N GLU A 57 15.89 -1.67 -14.32
CA GLU A 57 17.34 -1.65 -14.63
C GLU A 57 17.65 -1.07 -16.02
N LYS A 58 16.73 -1.22 -16.97
CA LYS A 58 16.89 -0.75 -18.35
C LYS A 58 16.38 0.68 -18.56
N ARG A 59 15.87 1.34 -17.51
CA ARG A 59 15.28 2.68 -17.64
C ARG A 59 16.37 3.74 -17.81
N PRO A 60 16.17 4.73 -18.70
CA PRO A 60 17.15 5.77 -18.94
C PRO A 60 17.29 6.70 -17.72
N VAL A 61 18.43 7.39 -17.64
CA VAL A 61 18.67 8.45 -16.65
C VAL A 61 17.56 9.50 -16.73
N GLY A 62 17.09 9.96 -15.57
CA GLY A 62 15.97 10.91 -15.46
C GLY A 62 14.58 10.27 -15.43
N HIS A 63 14.45 8.97 -15.73
CA HIS A 63 13.18 8.25 -15.53
C HIS A 63 12.87 8.08 -14.03
N PRO A 64 11.60 8.15 -13.57
CA PRO A 64 11.24 7.96 -12.15
C PRO A 64 11.68 6.62 -11.54
N HIS A 65 11.83 5.60 -12.39
CA HIS A 65 12.33 4.27 -12.03
C HIS A 65 13.73 3.98 -12.56
N ALA A 66 14.52 5.01 -12.89
CA ALA A 66 15.91 4.83 -13.28
C ALA A 66 16.69 4.13 -12.15
N PRO A 67 17.67 3.27 -12.48
CA PRO A 67 18.42 2.47 -11.51
C PRO A 67 19.53 3.29 -10.84
N THR A 68 19.18 4.43 -10.25
CA THR A 68 20.09 5.25 -9.44
C THR A 68 20.50 4.50 -8.17
N VAL A 69 21.54 4.99 -7.50
CA VAL A 69 22.01 4.42 -6.21
C VAL A 69 20.87 4.40 -5.19
N GLU A 70 20.06 5.46 -5.14
CA GLU A 70 18.91 5.60 -4.25
C GLU A 70 17.78 4.64 -4.62
N SER A 71 17.50 4.44 -5.91
CA SER A 71 16.51 3.45 -6.36
C SER A 71 16.92 2.03 -5.97
N ARG A 72 18.17 1.64 -6.24
CA ARG A 72 18.69 0.32 -5.88
C ARG A 72 18.67 0.09 -4.37
N LYS A 73 19.01 1.11 -3.58
CA LYS A 73 18.89 1.05 -2.12
C LYS A 73 17.45 0.78 -1.68
N ARG A 74 16.47 1.50 -2.23
CA ARG A 74 15.05 1.27 -1.95
C ARG A 74 14.59 -0.14 -2.35
N TRP A 75 15.04 -0.65 -3.49
CA TRP A 75 14.70 -2.01 -3.94
C TRP A 75 15.29 -3.08 -3.02
N ALA A 76 16.54 -2.91 -2.59
CA ALA A 76 17.19 -3.79 -1.64
C ALA A 76 16.48 -3.77 -0.28
N GLU A 77 16.16 -2.59 0.25
CA GLU A 77 15.34 -2.46 1.46
C GLU A 77 13.99 -3.15 1.29
N ALA A 78 13.28 -2.91 0.18
CA ALA A 78 11.98 -3.52 -0.07
C ALA A 78 12.03 -5.06 -0.15
N SER A 79 13.16 -5.64 -0.58
CA SER A 79 13.31 -7.09 -0.76
C SER A 79 13.17 -7.91 0.54
N THR A 80 13.38 -7.28 1.70
CA THR A 80 13.27 -7.94 3.01
C THR A 80 11.87 -7.79 3.62
N HIS A 81 10.94 -7.11 2.94
CA HIS A 81 9.58 -6.85 3.40
C HIS A 81 8.55 -7.53 2.48
N PRO A 82 7.32 -7.86 2.95
CA PRO A 82 6.87 -7.72 4.33
C PRO A 82 7.59 -8.66 5.29
N ASP A 83 7.97 -8.15 6.46
CA ASP A 83 8.56 -8.93 7.54
C ASP A 83 7.54 -9.24 8.65
N GLN A 84 8.00 -9.84 9.75
CA GLN A 84 7.15 -10.17 10.89
C GLN A 84 6.53 -8.90 11.53
N ALA A 85 7.27 -7.80 11.60
CA ALA A 85 6.76 -6.54 12.15
C ALA A 85 5.69 -5.92 11.24
N ASP A 86 5.82 -6.06 9.93
CA ASP A 86 4.80 -5.66 8.96
C ASP A 86 3.50 -6.46 9.13
N LEU A 87 3.60 -7.77 9.35
CA LEU A 87 2.45 -8.64 9.63
C LEU A 87 1.75 -8.24 10.93
N GLU A 88 2.51 -7.97 11.99
CA GLU A 88 1.99 -7.52 13.28
C GLU A 88 1.31 -6.16 13.15
N LYS A 89 1.95 -5.22 12.43
CA LYS A 89 1.37 -3.91 12.12
C LYS A 89 0.06 -4.05 11.37
N ALA A 90 -0.01 -4.96 10.39
CA ALA A 90 -1.23 -5.21 9.63
C ALA A 90 -2.34 -5.79 10.50
N ALA A 91 -2.04 -6.81 11.29
CA ALA A 91 -3.00 -7.40 12.23
C ALA A 91 -3.51 -6.39 13.25
N ALA A 92 -2.62 -5.60 13.86
CA ALA A 92 -2.99 -4.55 14.81
C ALA A 92 -3.85 -3.47 14.14
N CYS A 93 -3.54 -3.09 12.91
CA CYS A 93 -4.32 -2.11 12.17
C CYS A 93 -5.75 -2.60 11.89
N MET A 94 -5.90 -3.84 11.41
CA MET A 94 -7.21 -4.39 11.13
C MET A 94 -8.05 -4.55 12.40
N LYS A 95 -7.45 -4.97 13.52
CA LYS A 95 -8.12 -4.99 14.83
C LYS A 95 -8.63 -3.61 15.25
N ARG A 96 -7.84 -2.54 15.03
CA ARG A 96 -8.29 -1.16 15.31
C ARG A 96 -9.47 -0.74 14.43
N TYR A 97 -9.47 -1.11 13.15
CA TYR A 97 -10.60 -0.82 12.26
C TYR A 97 -11.87 -1.55 12.67
N VAL A 98 -11.76 -2.82 13.10
CA VAL A 98 -12.90 -3.57 13.65
C VAL A 98 -13.43 -2.90 14.92
N ALA A 99 -12.57 -2.57 15.88
CA ALA A 99 -12.98 -1.90 17.12
C ALA A 99 -13.63 -0.53 16.86
N PHE A 100 -13.08 0.25 15.92
CA PHE A 100 -13.69 1.51 15.47
C PHE A 100 -15.07 1.27 14.85
N TYR A 101 -15.18 0.27 13.97
CA TYR A 101 -16.44 -0.10 13.35
C TYR A 101 -17.50 -0.49 14.39
N GLU A 102 -17.16 -1.37 15.32
CA GLU A 102 -18.05 -1.81 16.38
C GLU A 102 -18.53 -0.63 17.24
N LYS A 103 -17.62 0.26 17.63
CA LYS A 103 -17.94 1.40 18.49
C LYS A 103 -18.91 2.40 17.86
N TYR A 104 -18.76 2.68 16.56
CA TYR A 104 -19.47 3.78 15.91
C TYR A 104 -20.59 3.33 14.96
N TYR A 105 -20.58 2.07 14.53
CA TYR A 105 -21.45 1.59 13.45
C TYR A 105 -22.11 0.23 13.72
N ALA A 106 -21.72 -0.56 14.72
CA ALA A 106 -22.47 -1.79 15.01
C ALA A 106 -23.87 -1.46 15.55
N GLY A 107 -24.91 -2.05 14.93
CA GLY A 107 -26.32 -1.81 15.29
C GLY A 107 -27.01 -0.65 14.57
N LYS A 108 -26.33 0.00 13.60
CA LYS A 108 -26.90 0.96 12.65
C LYS A 108 -26.75 0.48 11.21
#